data_AF-A0A9Q6MUA1-F1
#
_entry.id   AF-A0A9Q6MUA1-F1
#
_cell.length_a   1.000
_cell.length_b   1.000
_cell.length_c   1.000
_cell.angle_alpha   90.00
_cell.angle_beta   90.00
_cell.angle_gamma   90.00
#
_symmetry.space_group_name_H-M   'P 1'
#
loop_
_entity.id
_entity.type
_entity.pdbx_description
1 polymer ?
#
loop_
_entity_poly.entity_id
_entity_poly.type
_entity_poly.pdbx_seq_one_letter_code
_entity_poly.pdbx_strand_id
1 'polypeptide(L)'
;MLKESKFKNNLVTWFNDNQREMPWRETSNPYYIWLSEVMLQQTQVKTVIDYYHRFISRFPTIADLSQAHEDEVLKYWEGLGYYSRARNFHTAVKEVHDNYNDQVPNEPQTFGKLKGVGPYTQAAVMSIAFNEPLATVDGNVFRVWARLNNDTRDTKLQSTRKAFEQELQPYVEEDAGTFNQAMMELGALVCTPKTPLCLFCPVQAHCEAFENGTVHNLPVKTTKVKKKHIKQKVYIVRNQNNEILIEKRTQKLLNNMWQFPMYEADGKEGIVADLSQEIKFDNTPVFKLKHQFTHITWDIEVFMAQEKLNQETVELPQNMVWMALEDKEAFNFPVSMTKIYKFISDHC
;
A
#
# COMPACT_ATOMS: atom_id res chain seq x y z
N MET A 1 -18.74 -29.62 -14.80
CA MET A 1 -19.83 -28.80 -14.22
C MET A 1 -19.64 -28.68 -12.73
N LEU A 2 -19.30 -27.48 -12.26
CA LEU A 2 -19.25 -27.15 -10.83
C LEU A 2 -20.62 -27.44 -10.21
N LYS A 3 -20.68 -28.36 -9.23
CA LYS A 3 -21.86 -28.41 -8.34
C LYS A 3 -21.70 -27.28 -7.35
N GLU A 4 -22.35 -26.16 -7.61
CA GLU A 4 -22.11 -24.88 -6.93
C GLU A 4 -22.15 -25.02 -5.41
N SER A 5 -23.18 -25.70 -4.88
CA SER A 5 -23.32 -25.96 -3.45
C SER A 5 -22.19 -26.80 -2.86
N LYS A 6 -21.69 -27.81 -3.58
CA LYS A 6 -20.56 -28.63 -3.11
C LYS A 6 -19.25 -27.85 -3.12
N PHE A 7 -19.02 -27.03 -4.14
CA PHE A 7 -17.85 -26.18 -4.22
C PHE A 7 -17.79 -25.20 -3.05
N LYS A 8 -18.88 -24.45 -2.82
CA LYS A 8 -19.00 -23.51 -1.70
C LYS A 8 -18.77 -24.21 -0.36
N ASN A 9 -19.46 -25.32 -0.12
CA ASN A 9 -19.37 -26.03 1.15
C ASN A 9 -17.95 -26.57 1.43
N ASN A 10 -17.30 -27.18 0.43
CA ASN A 10 -15.92 -27.68 0.60
C ASN A 10 -14.95 -26.53 0.90
N LEU A 11 -15.09 -25.41 0.21
CA LEU A 11 -14.25 -24.24 0.39
C LEU A 11 -14.42 -23.61 1.78
N VAL A 12 -15.67 -23.38 2.20
CA VAL A 12 -15.99 -22.76 3.50
C VAL A 12 -15.59 -23.67 4.66
N THR A 13 -15.84 -24.99 4.54
CA THR A 13 -15.41 -25.96 5.57
C THR A 13 -13.90 -25.91 5.74
N TRP A 14 -13.15 -25.98 4.64
CA TRP A 14 -11.69 -25.87 4.69
C TRP A 14 -11.24 -24.54 5.30
N PHE A 15 -11.88 -23.44 4.94
CA PHE A 15 -11.55 -22.12 5.48
C PHE A 15 -11.76 -22.05 6.99
N ASN A 16 -12.87 -22.56 7.51
CA ASN A 16 -13.15 -22.58 8.94
C ASN A 16 -12.06 -23.33 9.72
N ASP A 17 -11.54 -24.43 9.16
CA ASP A 17 -10.53 -25.27 9.80
C ASP A 17 -9.08 -24.77 9.60
N ASN A 18 -8.81 -23.95 8.57
CA ASN A 18 -7.44 -23.64 8.13
C ASN A 18 -7.14 -22.14 8.00
N GLN A 19 -8.10 -21.26 8.24
CA GLN A 19 -7.86 -19.81 8.16
C GLN A 19 -6.75 -19.38 9.12
N ARG A 20 -5.87 -18.51 8.66
CA ARG A 20 -4.86 -17.90 9.54
C ARG A 20 -5.53 -16.94 10.50
N GLU A 21 -5.04 -16.97 11.74
CA GLU A 21 -5.28 -15.91 12.72
C GLU A 21 -4.77 -14.58 12.17
N MET A 22 -5.66 -13.60 12.12
CA MET A 22 -5.35 -12.24 11.71
C MET A 22 -6.16 -11.29 12.59
N PRO A 23 -5.57 -10.21 13.13
CA PRO A 23 -6.26 -9.35 14.08
C PRO A 23 -7.60 -8.79 13.58
N TRP A 24 -7.69 -8.49 12.28
CA TRP A 24 -8.89 -7.98 11.63
C TRP A 24 -9.94 -9.04 11.30
N ARG A 25 -9.67 -10.33 11.53
CA ARG A 25 -10.68 -11.41 11.47
C ARG A 25 -11.35 -11.68 12.81
N GLU A 26 -10.76 -11.19 13.91
CA GLU A 26 -11.26 -11.37 15.27
C GLU A 26 -12.24 -10.25 15.69
N THR A 27 -12.67 -9.43 14.73
CA THR A 27 -13.55 -8.29 14.96
C THR A 27 -14.61 -8.20 13.87
N SER A 28 -15.79 -7.72 14.24
CA SER A 28 -16.85 -7.31 13.32
C SER A 28 -16.88 -5.79 13.10
N ASN A 29 -15.92 -5.03 13.66
CA ASN A 29 -15.89 -3.58 13.56
C ASN A 29 -15.57 -3.13 12.11
N PRO A 30 -16.50 -2.45 11.42
CA PRO A 30 -16.30 -2.04 10.03
C PRO A 30 -15.10 -1.10 9.82
N TYR A 31 -14.78 -0.24 10.80
CA TYR A 31 -13.61 0.65 10.73
C TYR A 31 -12.31 -0.15 10.71
N TYR A 32 -12.22 -1.18 11.54
CA TYR A 32 -11.05 -2.06 11.66
C TYR A 32 -10.88 -2.95 10.43
N ILE A 33 -11.96 -3.52 9.91
CA ILE A 33 -11.97 -4.30 8.67
C ILE A 33 -11.60 -3.42 7.48
N TRP A 34 -12.15 -2.20 7.41
CA TRP A 34 -11.82 -1.26 6.34
C TRP A 34 -10.34 -0.85 6.38
N LEU A 35 -9.80 -0.55 7.56
CA LEU A 35 -8.38 -0.26 7.74
C LEU A 35 -7.49 -1.39 7.23
N SER A 36 -7.79 -2.65 7.60
CA SER A 36 -7.00 -3.81 7.16
C SER A 36 -7.06 -3.97 5.64
N GLU A 37 -8.23 -3.82 5.03
CA GLU A 37 -8.38 -3.91 3.58
C GLU A 37 -7.58 -2.83 2.85
N VAL A 38 -7.51 -1.61 3.40
CA VAL A 38 -6.67 -0.52 2.85
C VAL A 38 -5.19 -0.87 3.00
N MET A 39 -4.76 -1.36 4.17
CA MET A 39 -3.37 -1.74 4.42
C MET A 39 -2.91 -2.92 3.56
N LEU A 40 -3.78 -3.91 3.30
CA LEU A 40 -3.48 -5.11 2.51
C LEU A 40 -3.35 -4.85 1.01
N GLN A 41 -3.80 -3.69 0.51
CA GLN A 41 -3.61 -3.31 -0.90
C GLN A 41 -2.11 -3.32 -1.28
N GLN A 42 -1.71 -4.32 -2.05
CA GLN A 42 -0.31 -4.53 -2.49
C GLN A 42 0.70 -4.65 -1.34
N THR A 43 0.26 -5.08 -0.15
CA THR A 43 1.13 -5.29 1.02
C THR A 43 0.90 -6.69 1.58
N GLN A 44 1.94 -7.37 2.04
CA GLN A 44 1.83 -8.73 2.56
C GLN A 44 1.22 -8.73 3.98
N VAL A 45 0.38 -9.72 4.27
CA VAL A 45 -0.26 -9.93 5.59
C VAL A 45 0.73 -9.79 6.74
N LYS A 46 1.85 -10.53 6.70
CA LYS A 46 2.87 -10.51 7.76
C LYS A 46 3.42 -9.11 8.06
N THR A 47 3.46 -8.23 7.06
CA THR A 47 3.93 -6.85 7.22
C THR A 47 2.82 -5.98 7.78
N VAL A 48 1.56 -6.24 7.45
CA VAL A 48 0.42 -5.43 7.89
C VAL A 48 0.11 -5.62 9.37
N ILE A 49 0.31 -6.80 9.95
CA ILE A 49 -0.05 -7.12 11.35
C ILE A 49 0.50 -6.08 12.34
N ASP A 50 1.81 -5.82 12.34
CA ASP A 50 2.43 -4.88 13.28
C ASP A 50 1.94 -3.43 13.09
N TYR A 51 1.71 -3.04 11.84
CA TYR A 51 1.21 -1.70 11.52
C TYR A 51 -0.24 -1.53 11.93
N TYR A 52 -1.06 -2.54 11.68
CA TYR A 52 -2.45 -2.55 12.08
C TYR A 52 -2.58 -2.34 13.60
N HIS A 53 -1.86 -3.13 14.41
CA HIS A 53 -1.88 -2.97 15.87
C HIS A 53 -1.43 -1.59 16.34
N ARG A 54 -0.30 -1.09 15.83
CA ARG A 54 0.19 0.26 16.17
C ARG A 54 -0.81 1.33 15.78
N PHE A 55 -1.43 1.20 14.61
CA PHE A 55 -2.36 2.18 14.07
C PHE A 55 -3.66 2.22 14.88
N ILE A 56 -4.29 1.08 15.16
CA ILE A 56 -5.52 1.05 15.98
C ILE A 56 -5.26 1.38 17.45
N SER A 57 -4.06 1.11 17.97
CA SER A 57 -3.69 1.54 19.32
C SER A 57 -3.61 3.05 19.45
N ARG A 58 -3.21 3.76 18.38
CA ARG A 58 -3.16 5.23 18.35
C ARG A 58 -4.50 5.85 17.97
N PHE A 59 -5.19 5.26 17.01
CA PHE A 59 -6.45 5.74 16.44
C PHE A 59 -7.56 4.68 16.62
N PRO A 60 -8.01 4.42 17.86
CA PRO A 60 -8.94 3.34 18.14
C PRO A 60 -10.34 3.60 17.58
N THR A 61 -10.73 4.86 17.37
CA THR A 61 -12.03 5.26 16.81
C THR A 61 -11.90 6.09 15.53
N ILE A 62 -13.00 6.21 14.78
CA ILE A 62 -13.11 7.11 13.62
C ILE A 62 -12.86 8.55 14.04
N ALA A 63 -13.41 9.00 15.18
CA ALA A 63 -13.20 10.34 15.71
C ALA A 63 -11.71 10.62 16.02
N ASP A 64 -10.99 9.66 16.63
CA ASP A 64 -9.55 9.82 16.91
C ASP A 64 -8.74 10.01 15.63
N LEU A 65 -9.08 9.25 14.58
CA LEU A 65 -8.38 9.36 13.30
C LEU A 65 -8.79 10.61 12.53
N SER A 66 -10.07 11.01 12.53
CA SER A 66 -10.56 12.16 11.78
C SER A 66 -9.97 13.48 12.30
N GLN A 67 -9.74 13.57 13.61
CA GLN A 67 -9.16 14.73 14.28
C GLN A 67 -7.63 14.80 14.17
N ALA A 68 -6.97 13.70 13.79
CA ALA A 68 -5.53 13.65 13.68
C ALA A 68 -4.99 14.56 12.57
N HIS A 69 -3.78 15.09 12.78
CA HIS A 69 -3.07 15.81 11.73
C HIS A 69 -2.56 14.82 10.67
N GLU A 70 -2.56 15.22 9.39
CA GLU A 70 -2.16 14.32 8.30
C GLU A 70 -0.73 13.78 8.48
N ASP A 71 0.21 14.63 8.90
CA ASP A 71 1.61 14.22 9.09
C ASP A 71 1.74 13.12 10.18
N GLU A 72 0.89 13.15 11.21
CA GLU A 72 0.84 12.10 12.23
C GLU A 72 0.31 10.79 11.65
N VAL A 73 -0.80 10.83 10.89
CA VAL A 73 -1.35 9.64 10.23
C VAL A 73 -0.31 9.00 9.29
N LEU A 74 0.41 9.82 8.54
CA LEU A 74 1.47 9.36 7.64
C LEU A 74 2.67 8.79 8.40
N LYS A 75 2.94 9.28 9.61
CA LYS A 75 3.98 8.74 10.48
C LYS A 75 3.65 7.32 10.93
N TYR A 76 2.41 7.05 11.34
CA TYR A 76 1.97 5.69 11.66
C TYR A 76 1.89 4.77 10.44
N TRP A 77 1.82 5.33 9.22
CA TRP A 77 1.89 4.61 7.95
C TRP A 77 3.32 4.45 7.38
N GLU A 78 4.32 5.11 7.99
CA GLU A 78 5.70 5.18 7.49
C GLU A 78 6.30 3.79 7.30
N GLY A 79 6.65 3.45 6.06
CA GLY A 79 7.24 2.15 5.70
C GLY A 79 6.29 1.18 5.00
N LEU A 80 4.96 1.35 5.09
CA LEU A 80 3.99 0.52 4.34
C LEU A 80 3.97 0.82 2.84
N GLY A 81 4.46 1.99 2.44
CA GLY A 81 4.41 2.46 1.05
C GLY A 81 2.99 2.77 0.56
N TYR A 82 2.90 3.25 -0.69
CA TYR A 82 1.65 3.72 -1.30
C TYR A 82 0.86 4.69 -0.38
N TYR A 83 1.53 5.76 0.06
CA TYR A 83 1.01 6.75 1.03
C TYR A 83 -0.29 7.45 0.63
N SER A 84 -0.64 7.45 -0.66
CA SER A 84 -1.95 7.91 -1.10
C SER A 84 -3.10 7.11 -0.48
N ARG A 85 -2.87 5.83 -0.11
CA ARG A 85 -3.84 5.01 0.62
C ARG A 85 -4.18 5.62 1.97
N ALA A 86 -3.17 5.95 2.76
CA ALA A 86 -3.34 6.59 4.08
C ALA A 86 -4.08 7.92 3.96
N ARG A 87 -3.69 8.78 3.00
CA ARG A 87 -4.34 10.08 2.76
C ARG A 87 -5.80 9.93 2.37
N ASN A 88 -6.09 9.03 1.44
CA ASN A 88 -7.44 8.79 0.97
C ASN A 88 -8.31 8.22 2.09
N PHE A 89 -7.79 7.23 2.83
CA PHE A 89 -8.46 6.67 4.00
C PHE A 89 -8.74 7.73 5.05
N HIS A 90 -7.75 8.53 5.42
CA HIS A 90 -7.94 9.64 6.37
C HIS A 90 -8.98 10.65 5.89
N THR A 91 -8.96 11.04 4.60
CA THR A 91 -10.01 11.90 4.01
C THR A 91 -11.39 11.27 4.13
N ALA A 92 -11.50 9.98 3.83
CA ALA A 92 -12.75 9.25 3.89
C ALA A 92 -13.26 9.08 5.34
N VAL A 93 -12.36 8.87 6.30
CA VAL A 93 -12.72 8.79 7.73
C VAL A 93 -13.19 10.15 8.26
N LYS A 94 -12.62 11.27 7.80
CA LYS A 94 -13.16 12.61 8.09
C LYS A 94 -14.57 12.77 7.56
N GLU A 95 -14.82 12.33 6.32
CA GLU A 95 -16.18 12.36 5.75
C GLU A 95 -17.16 11.50 6.56
N VAL A 96 -16.73 10.33 7.04
CA VAL A 96 -17.52 9.46 7.94
C VAL A 96 -17.83 10.14 9.27
N HIS A 97 -16.85 10.83 9.86
CA HIS A 97 -17.04 11.60 11.09
C HIS A 97 -18.07 12.72 10.88
N ASP A 98 -17.88 13.54 9.84
CA ASP A 98 -18.66 14.76 9.60
C ASP A 98 -20.10 14.48 9.15
N ASN A 99 -20.31 13.44 8.34
CA ASN A 99 -21.60 13.20 7.65
C ASN A 99 -22.34 11.95 8.11
N TYR A 100 -21.69 11.03 8.84
CA TYR A 100 -22.24 9.71 9.14
C TYR A 100 -22.15 9.34 10.63
N ASN A 101 -21.99 10.32 11.54
CA ASN A 101 -22.00 10.13 13.00
C ASN A 101 -21.03 9.04 13.47
N ASP A 102 -19.80 9.03 12.94
CA ASP A 102 -18.79 8.03 13.22
C ASP A 102 -19.18 6.58 12.88
N GLN A 103 -20.15 6.38 11.98
CA GLN A 103 -20.55 5.06 11.49
C GLN A 103 -20.14 4.87 10.03
N VAL A 104 -19.37 3.81 9.76
CA VAL A 104 -19.08 3.42 8.38
C VAL A 104 -20.41 3.13 7.66
N PRO A 105 -20.70 3.79 6.52
CA PRO A 105 -21.93 3.55 5.78
C PRO A 105 -22.08 2.06 5.43
N ASN A 106 -23.22 1.48 5.78
CA ASN A 106 -23.52 0.06 5.53
C ASN A 106 -24.12 -0.18 4.14
N GLU A 107 -24.50 0.88 3.41
CA GLU A 107 -24.98 0.78 2.03
C GLU A 107 -23.79 0.80 1.06
N PRO A 108 -23.63 -0.21 0.18
CA PRO A 108 -22.50 -0.29 -0.74
C PRO A 108 -22.32 0.96 -1.59
N GLN A 109 -23.39 1.51 -2.17
CA GLN A 109 -23.34 2.68 -3.05
C GLN A 109 -22.84 3.92 -2.33
N THR A 110 -23.17 4.05 -1.04
CA THR A 110 -22.74 5.17 -0.22
C THR A 110 -21.29 4.98 0.21
N PHE A 111 -20.91 3.81 0.72
CA PHE A 111 -19.53 3.49 1.06
C PHE A 111 -18.57 3.61 -0.14
N GLY A 112 -19.01 3.19 -1.32
CA GLY A 112 -18.23 3.24 -2.56
C GLY A 112 -17.92 4.65 -3.09
N LYS A 113 -18.59 5.69 -2.59
CA LYS A 113 -18.29 7.09 -2.93
C LYS A 113 -17.12 7.66 -2.14
N LEU A 114 -16.80 7.04 -0.99
CA LEU A 114 -15.72 7.49 -0.12
C LEU A 114 -14.37 7.45 -0.83
N LYS A 115 -13.53 8.45 -0.55
CA LYS A 115 -12.23 8.58 -1.22
C LYS A 115 -11.34 7.37 -0.99
N GLY A 116 -10.86 6.77 -2.08
CA GLY A 116 -9.99 5.59 -2.03
C GLY A 116 -10.71 4.25 -1.86
N VAL A 117 -12.04 4.25 -1.75
CA VAL A 117 -12.85 3.03 -1.81
C VAL A 117 -13.09 2.68 -3.28
N GLY A 118 -12.27 1.77 -3.80
CA GLY A 118 -12.50 1.18 -5.13
C GLY A 118 -13.44 -0.03 -5.06
N PRO A 119 -13.84 -0.60 -6.22
CA PRO A 119 -14.74 -1.75 -6.29
C PRO A 119 -14.33 -2.94 -5.41
N TYR A 120 -13.02 -3.21 -5.34
CA TYR A 120 -12.47 -4.25 -4.46
C TYR A 120 -12.81 -3.99 -2.98
N THR A 121 -12.41 -2.82 -2.47
CA THR A 121 -12.58 -2.47 -1.06
C THR A 121 -14.04 -2.31 -0.70
N GLN A 122 -14.85 -1.78 -1.61
CA GLN A 122 -16.30 -1.75 -1.47
C GLN A 122 -16.85 -3.17 -1.25
N ALA A 123 -16.64 -4.09 -2.18
CA ALA A 123 -17.17 -5.44 -2.06
C ALA A 123 -16.58 -6.21 -0.87
N ALA A 124 -15.28 -6.07 -0.60
CA ALA A 124 -14.62 -6.74 0.53
C ALA A 124 -15.16 -6.26 1.88
N VAL A 125 -15.18 -4.95 2.14
CA VAL A 125 -15.65 -4.42 3.44
C VAL A 125 -17.15 -4.67 3.60
N MET A 126 -17.96 -4.43 2.57
CA MET A 126 -19.41 -4.61 2.66
C MET A 126 -19.78 -6.09 2.88
N SER A 127 -19.12 -7.03 2.21
CA SER A 127 -19.38 -8.46 2.43
C SER A 127 -18.85 -8.96 3.78
N ILE A 128 -17.70 -8.49 4.25
CA ILE A 128 -17.11 -8.98 5.51
C ILE A 128 -17.78 -8.35 6.73
N ALA A 129 -18.01 -7.04 6.72
CA ALA A 129 -18.52 -6.31 7.88
C ALA A 129 -20.05 -6.28 7.96
N PHE A 130 -20.73 -6.27 6.80
CA PHE A 130 -22.19 -6.11 6.73
C PHE A 130 -22.90 -7.28 6.04
N ASN A 131 -22.16 -8.32 5.61
CA ASN A 131 -22.69 -9.48 4.89
C ASN A 131 -23.48 -9.12 3.62
N GLU A 132 -23.16 -7.99 3.00
CA GLU A 132 -23.73 -7.61 1.71
C GLU A 132 -23.29 -8.61 0.63
N PRO A 133 -24.20 -9.09 -0.24
CA PRO A 133 -23.94 -10.15 -1.21
C PRO A 133 -23.13 -9.61 -2.40
N LEU A 134 -21.87 -9.27 -2.17
CA LEU A 134 -20.98 -8.69 -3.18
C LEU A 134 -19.76 -9.58 -3.38
N ALA A 135 -19.61 -10.13 -4.58
CA ALA A 135 -18.41 -10.87 -4.94
C ALA A 135 -17.22 -9.91 -5.09
N THR A 136 -16.04 -10.32 -4.64
CA THR A 136 -14.83 -9.52 -4.79
C THR A 136 -13.68 -10.33 -5.36
N VAL A 137 -12.93 -9.73 -6.28
CA VAL A 137 -11.80 -10.38 -6.96
C VAL A 137 -10.51 -9.62 -6.70
N ASP A 138 -9.69 -10.13 -5.79
CA ASP A 138 -8.30 -9.69 -5.62
C ASP A 138 -7.35 -10.52 -6.52
N GLY A 139 -6.03 -10.29 -6.41
CA GLY A 139 -5.04 -11.06 -7.18
C GLY A 139 -4.99 -12.56 -6.84
N ASN A 140 -5.48 -12.97 -5.66
CA ASN A 140 -5.58 -14.37 -5.25
C ASN A 140 -6.80 -15.03 -5.87
N VAL A 141 -7.98 -14.43 -5.68
CA VAL A 141 -9.25 -14.88 -6.26
C VAL A 141 -9.13 -14.96 -7.78
N PHE A 142 -8.51 -13.97 -8.43
CA PHE A 142 -8.31 -13.99 -9.88
C PHE A 142 -7.57 -15.24 -10.35
N ARG A 143 -6.49 -15.62 -9.65
CA ARG A 143 -5.70 -16.82 -9.98
C ARG A 143 -6.47 -18.10 -9.70
N VAL A 144 -7.15 -18.17 -8.56
CA VAL A 144 -7.96 -19.33 -8.19
C VAL A 144 -9.05 -19.56 -9.21
N TRP A 145 -9.84 -18.52 -9.51
CA TRP A 145 -10.97 -18.61 -10.42
C TRP A 145 -10.54 -18.89 -11.87
N ALA A 146 -9.45 -18.27 -12.33
CA ALA A 146 -8.90 -18.59 -13.64
C ALA A 146 -8.48 -20.06 -13.75
N ARG A 147 -7.86 -20.63 -12.71
CA ARG A 147 -7.48 -22.05 -12.71
C ARG A 147 -8.68 -22.98 -12.58
N LEU A 148 -9.68 -22.64 -11.76
CA LEU A 148 -10.88 -23.44 -11.62
C LEU A 148 -11.59 -23.62 -12.96
N ASN A 149 -11.67 -22.56 -13.77
CA ASN A 149 -12.37 -22.55 -15.06
C ASN A 149 -11.45 -22.70 -16.28
N ASN A 150 -10.16 -23.05 -16.07
CA ASN A 150 -9.14 -23.10 -17.12
C ASN A 150 -9.12 -21.86 -18.05
N ASP A 151 -9.34 -20.69 -17.47
CA ASP A 151 -9.61 -19.45 -18.18
C ASP A 151 -8.33 -18.71 -18.59
N THR A 152 -8.20 -18.44 -19.88
CA THR A 152 -7.03 -17.81 -20.50
C THR A 152 -7.18 -16.31 -20.76
N ARG A 153 -8.31 -15.70 -20.38
CA ARG A 153 -8.51 -14.23 -20.48
C ARG A 153 -7.42 -13.49 -19.71
N ASP A 154 -6.97 -12.37 -20.27
CA ASP A 154 -5.94 -11.55 -19.62
C ASP A 154 -6.48 -10.92 -18.33
N THR A 155 -5.84 -11.28 -17.22
CA THR A 155 -6.23 -10.87 -15.87
C THR A 155 -5.83 -9.42 -15.54
N LYS A 156 -5.17 -8.72 -16.47
CA LYS A 156 -4.98 -7.26 -16.39
C LYS A 156 -6.19 -6.44 -16.84
N LEU A 157 -7.10 -7.04 -17.62
CA LEU A 157 -8.24 -6.30 -18.15
C LEU A 157 -9.32 -6.14 -17.09
N GLN A 158 -9.83 -4.91 -16.95
CA GLN A 158 -10.94 -4.62 -16.04
C GLN A 158 -12.21 -5.38 -16.44
N SER A 159 -12.42 -5.64 -17.74
CA SER A 159 -13.54 -6.46 -18.24
C SER A 159 -13.48 -7.89 -17.72
N THR A 160 -12.30 -8.52 -17.72
CA THR A 160 -12.11 -9.86 -17.17
C THR A 160 -12.44 -9.90 -15.68
N ARG A 161 -11.99 -8.89 -14.92
CA ARG A 161 -12.32 -8.78 -13.49
C ARG A 161 -13.83 -8.72 -13.25
N LYS A 162 -14.54 -7.86 -13.99
CA LYS A 162 -16.00 -7.72 -13.88
C LYS A 162 -16.73 -9.02 -14.23
N ALA A 163 -16.26 -9.73 -15.24
CA ALA A 163 -16.84 -11.02 -15.61
C ALA A 163 -16.66 -12.05 -14.48
N PHE A 164 -15.48 -12.13 -13.86
CA PHE A 164 -15.24 -13.02 -12.73
C PHE A 164 -16.09 -12.65 -11.51
N GLU A 165 -16.25 -11.35 -11.22
CA GLU A 165 -17.15 -10.88 -10.16
C GLU A 165 -18.60 -11.34 -10.42
N GLN A 166 -19.09 -11.26 -11.66
CA GLN A 166 -20.42 -11.77 -12.04
C GLN A 166 -20.54 -13.29 -11.94
N GLU A 167 -19.52 -14.03 -12.35
CA GLU A 167 -19.48 -15.50 -12.28
C GLU A 167 -19.43 -16.01 -10.84
N LEU A 168 -18.84 -15.23 -9.91
CA LEU A 168 -18.78 -15.55 -8.49
C LEU A 168 -20.03 -15.12 -7.72
N GLN A 169 -20.89 -14.28 -8.31
CA GLN A 169 -22.07 -13.72 -7.66
C GLN A 169 -23.04 -14.77 -7.07
N PRO A 170 -23.32 -15.92 -7.72
CA PRO A 170 -24.19 -16.95 -7.14
C PRO A 170 -23.66 -17.56 -5.84
N TYR A 171 -22.36 -17.45 -5.56
CA TYR A 171 -21.75 -18.06 -4.37
C TYR A 171 -21.81 -17.16 -3.13
N VAL A 172 -22.13 -15.88 -3.30
CA VAL A 172 -22.14 -14.86 -2.25
C VAL A 172 -23.54 -14.39 -1.87
N GLU A 173 -24.61 -15.07 -2.31
CA GLU A 173 -25.99 -14.76 -1.89
C GLU A 173 -26.20 -14.91 -0.37
N GLU A 174 -25.43 -15.82 0.24
CA GLU A 174 -25.38 -16.06 1.68
C GLU A 174 -23.92 -16.17 2.13
N ASP A 175 -23.60 -15.79 3.37
CA ASP A 175 -22.24 -15.83 3.93
C ASP A 175 -21.17 -15.21 3.01
N ALA A 176 -21.50 -14.08 2.40
CA ALA A 176 -20.68 -13.42 1.38
C ALA A 176 -19.25 -13.15 1.88
N GLY A 177 -19.13 -12.62 3.09
CA GLY A 177 -17.85 -12.33 3.73
C GLY A 177 -16.99 -13.58 3.91
N THR A 178 -17.59 -14.68 4.39
CA THR A 178 -16.90 -15.97 4.60
C THR A 178 -16.43 -16.55 3.28
N PHE A 179 -17.29 -16.59 2.26
CA PHE A 179 -16.90 -17.11 0.95
C PHE A 179 -15.79 -16.29 0.29
N ASN A 180 -15.91 -14.95 0.30
CA ASN A 180 -14.88 -14.07 -0.26
C ASN A 180 -13.53 -14.27 0.43
N GLN A 181 -13.51 -14.33 1.77
CA GLN A 181 -12.29 -14.58 2.53
C GLN A 181 -11.73 -15.98 2.24
N ALA A 182 -12.58 -17.00 2.12
CA ALA A 182 -12.16 -18.36 1.80
C ALA A 182 -11.49 -18.45 0.42
N MET A 183 -12.02 -17.76 -0.58
CA MET A 183 -11.41 -17.67 -1.92
C MET A 183 -10.04 -16.97 -1.87
N MET A 184 -9.91 -15.88 -1.12
CA MET A 184 -8.63 -15.19 -0.93
C MET A 184 -7.60 -16.08 -0.22
N GLU A 185 -8.02 -16.76 0.85
CA GLU A 185 -7.18 -17.63 1.68
C GLU A 185 -6.72 -18.86 0.90
N LEU A 186 -7.60 -19.47 0.11
CA LEU A 186 -7.26 -20.58 -0.78
C LEU A 186 -6.16 -20.17 -1.76
N GLY A 187 -6.29 -18.98 -2.38
CA GLY A 187 -5.26 -18.46 -3.26
C GLY A 187 -3.95 -18.17 -2.52
N ALA A 188 -4.02 -17.64 -1.30
CA ALA A 188 -2.85 -17.30 -0.51
C ALA A 188 -2.04 -18.53 -0.05
N LEU A 189 -2.71 -19.62 0.36
CA LEU A 189 -2.08 -20.76 1.03
C LEU A 189 -1.91 -21.99 0.14
N VAL A 190 -2.90 -22.28 -0.70
CA VAL A 190 -2.96 -23.54 -1.45
C VAL A 190 -2.68 -23.31 -2.92
N CYS A 191 -3.52 -22.51 -3.57
CA CYS A 191 -3.43 -22.23 -5.00
C CYS A 191 -2.43 -21.11 -5.25
N THR A 192 -1.17 -21.29 -4.85
CA THR A 192 -0.13 -20.26 -4.94
C THR A 192 0.39 -20.05 -6.37
N PRO A 193 1.05 -18.93 -6.70
CA PRO A 193 1.50 -18.65 -8.06
C PRO A 193 2.50 -19.67 -8.61
N LYS A 194 3.51 -20.07 -7.83
CA LYS A 194 4.63 -20.89 -8.30
C LYS A 194 4.45 -22.38 -8.01
N THR A 195 4.08 -22.73 -6.78
CA THR A 195 4.04 -24.10 -6.27
C THR A 195 2.68 -24.36 -5.62
N PRO A 196 1.60 -24.47 -6.42
CA PRO A 196 0.27 -24.72 -5.88
C PRO A 196 0.18 -26.14 -5.31
N LEU A 197 -0.45 -26.27 -4.15
CA LEU A 197 -0.62 -27.54 -3.43
C LEU A 197 -1.88 -28.27 -3.91
N CYS A 198 -1.97 -28.53 -5.22
CA CYS A 198 -3.19 -29.06 -5.86
C CYS A 198 -3.68 -30.37 -5.23
N LEU A 199 -2.78 -31.25 -4.79
CA LEU A 199 -3.11 -32.51 -4.13
C LEU A 199 -3.81 -32.33 -2.77
N PHE A 200 -3.64 -31.17 -2.13
CA PHE A 200 -4.26 -30.81 -0.86
C PHE A 200 -5.37 -29.77 -1.03
N CYS A 201 -5.75 -29.45 -2.28
CA CYS A 201 -6.75 -28.42 -2.55
C CYS A 201 -8.16 -28.93 -2.24
N PRO A 202 -8.94 -28.27 -1.37
CA PRO A 202 -10.29 -28.72 -0.96
C PRO A 202 -11.29 -28.72 -2.12
N VAL A 203 -10.97 -27.98 -3.18
CA VAL A 203 -11.79 -27.83 -4.39
C VAL A 203 -11.07 -28.38 -5.63
N GLN A 204 -10.10 -29.29 -5.47
CA GLN A 204 -9.38 -29.90 -6.60
C GLN A 204 -10.33 -30.55 -7.61
N ALA A 205 -11.35 -31.28 -7.13
CA ALA A 205 -12.34 -31.96 -7.97
C ALA A 205 -13.19 -31.00 -8.83
N HIS A 206 -13.07 -29.70 -8.59
CA HIS A 206 -13.74 -28.63 -9.31
C HIS A 206 -12.80 -27.86 -10.26
N CYS A 207 -11.53 -28.26 -10.37
CA CYS A 207 -10.50 -27.49 -11.05
C CYS A 207 -10.19 -28.02 -12.45
N GLU A 208 -10.70 -27.35 -13.48
CA GLU A 208 -10.47 -27.71 -14.88
C GLU A 208 -9.00 -27.57 -15.28
N ALA A 209 -8.25 -26.60 -14.73
CA ALA A 209 -6.83 -26.50 -15.03
C ALA A 209 -5.99 -27.64 -14.42
N PHE A 210 -6.45 -28.24 -13.31
CA PHE A 210 -5.79 -29.41 -12.75
C PHE A 210 -6.04 -30.64 -13.62
N GLU A 211 -7.29 -30.87 -14.03
CA GLU A 211 -7.67 -31.94 -14.96
C GLU A 211 -6.90 -31.83 -16.29
N ASN A 212 -6.76 -30.61 -16.82
CA ASN A 212 -6.09 -30.35 -18.10
C ASN A 212 -4.56 -30.15 -17.99
N GLY A 213 -3.98 -30.20 -16.78
CA GLY A 213 -2.54 -29.99 -16.58
C GLY A 213 -2.03 -28.57 -16.91
N THR A 214 -2.89 -27.55 -16.90
CA THR A 214 -2.59 -26.16 -17.29
C THR A 214 -2.39 -25.20 -16.11
N VAL A 215 -2.43 -25.69 -14.86
CA VAL A 215 -2.34 -24.86 -13.63
C VAL A 215 -1.19 -23.85 -13.67
N HIS A 216 -0.01 -24.26 -14.15
CA HIS A 216 1.20 -23.41 -14.20
C HIS A 216 1.18 -22.36 -15.30
N ASN A 217 0.29 -22.49 -16.29
CA ASN A 217 0.12 -21.53 -17.38
C ASN A 217 -0.85 -20.39 -17.01
N LEU A 218 -1.55 -20.53 -15.87
CA LEU A 218 -2.61 -19.64 -15.43
C LEU A 218 -2.28 -18.93 -14.11
N PRO A 219 -2.73 -17.67 -13.93
CA PRO A 219 -3.49 -16.86 -14.88
C PRO A 219 -2.63 -16.20 -15.97
N VAL A 220 -3.21 -15.91 -17.13
CA VAL A 220 -2.57 -15.12 -18.19
C VAL A 220 -2.46 -13.65 -17.76
N LYS A 221 -1.29 -13.05 -17.97
CA LYS A 221 -0.99 -11.64 -17.70
C LYS A 221 -0.20 -11.03 -18.83
N THR A 222 -0.73 -10.01 -19.51
CA THR A 222 0.05 -9.32 -20.56
C THR A 222 1.22 -8.55 -19.95
N THR A 223 2.46 -8.89 -20.29
CA THR A 223 3.65 -8.20 -19.77
C THR A 223 3.93 -6.93 -20.57
N LYS A 224 4.04 -5.77 -19.91
CA LYS A 224 4.74 -4.56 -20.41
C LYS A 224 4.75 -3.45 -19.35
N VAL A 225 5.86 -3.28 -18.65
CA VAL A 225 6.31 -1.97 -18.15
C VAL A 225 7.83 -1.93 -18.27
N LYS A 226 8.36 -1.15 -19.21
CA LYS A 226 9.78 -0.78 -19.18
C LYS A 226 9.94 0.15 -17.97
N LYS A 227 10.66 -0.29 -16.94
CA LYS A 227 10.95 0.56 -15.77
C LYS A 227 11.95 1.63 -16.20
N LYS A 228 11.61 2.91 -15.98
CA LYS A 228 12.54 4.03 -16.23
C LYS A 228 13.54 4.11 -15.09
N HIS A 229 14.81 4.31 -15.41
CA HIS A 229 15.86 4.70 -14.48
C HIS A 229 15.99 6.21 -14.45
N ILE A 230 16.00 6.81 -13.27
CA ILE A 230 16.15 8.26 -13.09
C ILE A 230 17.30 8.49 -12.13
N LYS A 231 18.33 9.20 -12.60
CA LYS A 231 19.47 9.61 -11.79
C LYS A 231 19.08 10.82 -10.95
N GLN A 232 19.40 10.75 -9.67
CA GLN A 232 19.00 11.75 -8.69
C GLN A 232 20.19 12.15 -7.83
N LYS A 233 20.32 13.43 -7.55
CA LYS A 233 21.31 13.97 -6.62
C LYS A 233 20.59 14.44 -5.36
N VAL A 234 21.08 14.01 -4.20
CA VAL A 234 20.62 14.45 -2.89
C VAL A 234 21.72 15.27 -2.25
N TYR A 235 21.36 16.41 -1.67
CA TYR A 235 22.31 17.32 -1.04
C TYR A 235 22.06 17.39 0.47
N ILE A 236 23.11 17.15 1.25
CA ILE A 236 23.10 17.27 2.71
C ILE A 236 23.73 18.59 3.08
N VAL A 237 22.92 19.50 3.60
CA VAL A 237 23.34 20.83 4.06
C VAL A 237 23.10 20.92 5.56
N ARG A 238 24.10 21.39 6.30
CA ARG A 238 24.03 21.63 7.74
C ARG A 238 24.07 23.13 8.01
N ASN A 239 23.37 23.59 9.03
CA ASN A 239 23.58 24.93 9.57
C ASN A 239 24.64 24.91 10.69
N GLN A 240 24.98 26.07 11.24
CA GLN A 240 25.97 26.22 12.33
C GLN A 240 25.55 25.49 13.62
N ASN A 241 24.26 25.23 13.83
CA ASN A 241 23.73 24.46 14.96
C ASN A 241 23.75 22.94 14.74
N ASN A 242 24.32 22.46 13.63
CA ASN A 242 24.29 21.05 13.19
C ASN A 242 22.91 20.51 12.77
N GLU A 243 21.90 21.38 12.60
CA GLU A 243 20.63 20.96 12.03
C GLU A 243 20.79 20.73 10.53
N ILE A 244 20.02 19.79 9.99
CA ILE A 244 20.08 19.37 8.59
C ILE A 244 18.89 19.94 7.84
N LEU A 245 19.14 20.48 6.65
CA LEU A 245 18.09 20.99 5.78
C LEU A 245 17.26 19.83 5.20
N ILE A 246 15.95 19.94 5.32
CA ILE A 246 14.99 19.03 4.73
C ILE A 246 13.89 19.83 4.01
N GLU A 247 13.23 19.20 3.05
CA GLU A 247 12.13 19.78 2.28
C GLU A 247 10.91 18.85 2.25
N LYS A 248 9.72 19.45 2.22
CA LYS A 248 8.45 18.76 2.02
C LYS A 248 8.18 18.68 0.52
N ARG A 249 8.03 17.45 0.01
CA ARG A 249 7.84 17.18 -1.42
C ARG A 249 6.51 17.72 -1.93
N THR A 250 6.54 18.47 -3.02
CA THR A 250 5.34 18.97 -3.71
C THR A 250 4.97 18.12 -4.93
N GLN A 251 5.89 17.29 -5.43
CA GLN A 251 5.66 16.46 -6.61
C GLN A 251 4.70 15.29 -6.33
N LYS A 252 4.09 14.74 -7.39
CA LYS A 252 3.10 13.65 -7.30
C LYS A 252 3.62 12.39 -6.59
N LEU A 253 4.86 11.98 -6.87
CA LEU A 253 5.46 10.81 -6.25
C LEU A 253 5.96 11.18 -4.84
N LEU A 254 5.50 10.42 -3.84
CA LEU A 254 5.80 10.67 -2.42
C LEU A 254 5.42 12.09 -1.97
N ASN A 255 4.32 12.61 -2.52
CA ASN A 255 3.79 13.93 -2.19
C ASN A 255 3.63 14.10 -0.67
N ASN A 256 3.95 15.30 -0.17
CA ASN A 256 3.85 15.71 1.24
C ASN A 256 4.64 14.80 2.21
N MET A 257 5.67 14.12 1.73
CA MET A 257 6.68 13.50 2.58
C MET A 257 7.90 14.40 2.70
N TRP A 258 8.59 14.33 3.83
CA TRP A 258 9.86 15.01 4.01
C TRP A 258 11.01 14.25 3.35
N GLN A 259 11.95 15.00 2.81
CA GLN A 259 13.17 14.47 2.21
C GLN A 259 14.33 15.43 2.39
N PHE A 260 15.55 14.95 2.15
CA PHE A 260 16.67 15.85 1.89
C PHE A 260 16.51 16.49 0.51
N PRO A 261 16.97 17.73 0.29
CA PRO A 261 16.90 18.40 -1.01
C PRO A 261 17.38 17.50 -2.15
N MET A 262 16.50 17.24 -3.12
CA MET A 262 16.71 16.21 -4.13
C MET A 262 16.30 16.68 -5.52
N TYR A 263 17.21 16.51 -6.48
CA TYR A 263 17.05 17.00 -7.86
C TYR A 263 17.43 15.92 -8.88
N GLU A 264 16.76 15.91 -10.03
CA GLU A 264 17.19 15.06 -11.15
C GLU A 264 18.56 15.51 -11.63
N ALA A 265 19.46 14.56 -11.93
CA ALA A 265 20.85 14.88 -12.27
C ALA A 265 21.00 15.77 -13.54
N ASP A 266 20.03 15.68 -14.45
CA ASP A 266 19.96 16.46 -15.70
C ASP A 266 18.96 17.62 -15.60
N GLY A 267 18.48 17.93 -14.39
CA GLY A 267 17.50 18.99 -14.13
C GLY A 267 18.08 20.40 -14.24
N LYS A 268 17.20 21.39 -14.45
CA LYS A 268 17.56 22.83 -14.41
C LYS A 268 17.49 23.41 -13.00
N GLU A 269 16.86 22.70 -12.08
CA GLU A 269 16.68 23.05 -10.68
C GLU A 269 17.88 22.59 -9.85
N GLY A 270 18.20 23.29 -8.77
CA GLY A 270 19.31 22.94 -7.90
C GLY A 270 19.31 23.74 -6.61
N ILE A 271 19.90 23.15 -5.58
CA ILE A 271 19.89 23.69 -4.21
C ILE A 271 20.46 25.11 -4.08
N VAL A 272 21.45 25.46 -4.90
CA VAL A 272 22.05 26.81 -4.95
C VAL A 272 21.01 27.85 -5.39
N ALA A 273 20.14 27.50 -6.33
CA ALA A 273 19.07 28.38 -6.80
C ALA A 273 17.97 28.52 -5.74
N ASP A 274 17.57 27.41 -5.11
CA ASP A 274 16.49 27.41 -4.11
C ASP A 274 16.86 28.19 -2.84
N LEU A 275 18.12 28.13 -2.42
CA LEU A 275 18.61 28.85 -1.23
C LEU A 275 19.17 30.24 -1.53
N SER A 276 19.26 30.63 -2.81
CA SER A 276 19.88 31.89 -3.25
C SER A 276 21.26 32.14 -2.63
N GLN A 277 22.02 31.07 -2.38
CA GLN A 277 23.37 31.11 -1.79
C GLN A 277 24.32 30.17 -2.53
N GLU A 278 25.57 30.61 -2.71
CA GLU A 278 26.61 29.73 -3.23
C GLU A 278 27.01 28.71 -2.17
N ILE A 279 26.74 27.44 -2.46
CA ILE A 279 27.10 26.31 -1.60
C ILE A 279 28.03 25.39 -2.37
N LYS A 280 29.20 25.12 -1.80
CA LYS A 280 30.16 24.17 -2.35
C LYS A 280 29.86 22.78 -1.84
N PHE A 281 29.87 21.83 -2.76
CA PHE A 281 29.71 20.40 -2.49
C PHE A 281 30.94 19.66 -2.99
N ASP A 282 31.23 18.52 -2.37
CA ASP A 282 32.27 17.63 -2.90
C ASP A 282 31.90 17.08 -4.28
N ASN A 283 32.90 16.93 -5.15
CA ASN A 283 32.69 16.39 -6.50
C ASN A 283 32.38 14.88 -6.50
N THR A 284 32.63 14.20 -5.38
CA THR A 284 32.39 12.77 -5.22
C THR A 284 31.24 12.53 -4.24
N PRO A 285 30.26 11.69 -4.59
CA PRO A 285 29.17 11.39 -3.68
C PRO A 285 29.67 10.55 -2.49
N VAL A 286 29.23 10.93 -1.29
CA VAL A 286 29.55 10.25 -0.03
C VAL A 286 28.76 8.96 0.16
N PHE A 287 27.61 8.84 -0.49
CA PHE A 287 26.76 7.65 -0.44
C PHE A 287 26.01 7.45 -1.75
N LYS A 288 25.81 6.19 -2.14
CA LYS A 288 25.01 5.82 -3.31
C LYS A 288 23.98 4.78 -2.94
N LEU A 289 22.76 4.92 -3.43
CA LEU A 289 21.72 3.92 -3.25
C LEU A 289 20.80 3.82 -4.45
N LYS A 290 20.36 2.61 -4.73
CA LYS A 290 19.32 2.32 -5.71
C LYS A 290 18.01 2.08 -4.99
N HIS A 291 16.97 2.85 -5.33
CA HIS A 291 15.64 2.72 -4.73
C HIS A 291 14.60 2.39 -5.79
N GLN A 292 13.98 1.23 -5.66
CA GLN A 292 13.06 0.70 -6.67
C GLN A 292 11.60 0.93 -6.30
N PHE A 293 10.86 1.55 -7.21
CA PHE A 293 9.40 1.58 -7.21
C PHE A 293 8.85 0.58 -8.23
N THR A 294 7.52 0.42 -8.26
CA THR A 294 6.84 -0.45 -9.23
C THR A 294 7.06 0.01 -10.68
N HIS A 295 7.10 1.32 -10.92
CA HIS A 295 7.12 1.93 -12.27
C HIS A 295 8.45 2.61 -12.64
N ILE A 296 9.29 2.95 -11.66
CA ILE A 296 10.59 3.61 -11.87
C ILE A 296 11.63 3.07 -10.89
N THR A 297 12.90 3.32 -11.17
CA THR A 297 14.01 3.13 -10.23
C THR A 297 14.78 4.44 -10.11
N TRP A 298 15.00 4.89 -8.88
CA TRP A 298 15.91 5.99 -8.57
C TRP A 298 17.32 5.44 -8.35
N ASP A 299 18.26 6.00 -9.08
CA ASP A 299 19.69 5.81 -8.87
C ASP A 299 20.19 7.10 -8.18
N ILE A 300 20.32 7.04 -6.86
CA ILE A 300 20.55 8.21 -5.99
C ILE A 300 22.03 8.31 -5.63
N GLU A 301 22.59 9.50 -5.79
CA GLU A 301 23.91 9.90 -5.32
C GLU A 301 23.78 11.02 -4.29
N VAL A 302 24.43 10.89 -3.13
CA VAL A 302 24.34 11.83 -2.02
C VAL A 302 25.62 12.63 -1.92
N PHE A 303 25.50 13.95 -1.80
CA PHE A 303 26.59 14.90 -1.71
C PHE A 303 26.47 15.70 -0.41
N MET A 304 27.60 16.03 0.20
CA MET A 304 27.64 16.82 1.44
C MET A 304 28.19 18.21 1.14
N ALA A 305 27.58 19.23 1.75
CA ALA A 305 28.10 20.59 1.70
C ALA A 305 29.42 20.68 2.47
N GLN A 306 30.38 21.42 1.92
CA GLN A 306 31.71 21.59 2.53
C GLN A 306 31.67 22.51 3.76
N GLU A 307 30.68 23.40 3.81
CA GLU A 307 30.55 24.44 4.83
C GLU A 307 29.16 24.39 5.47
N LYS A 308 29.09 24.84 6.72
CA LYS A 308 27.82 25.03 7.44
C LYS A 308 27.25 26.40 7.11
N LEU A 309 25.96 26.46 6.83
CA LEU A 309 25.28 27.73 6.57
C LEU A 309 24.96 28.47 7.87
N ASN A 310 25.02 29.80 7.81
CA ASN A 310 24.43 30.63 8.84
C ASN A 310 22.92 30.73 8.58
N GLN A 311 22.12 30.11 9.44
CA GLN A 311 20.66 30.10 9.31
C GLN A 311 20.03 31.49 9.38
N GLU A 312 20.69 32.48 9.99
CA GLU A 312 20.17 33.86 10.08
C GLU A 312 20.29 34.62 8.76
N THR A 313 21.15 34.15 7.84
CA THR A 313 21.38 34.80 6.53
C THR A 313 20.79 34.02 5.36
N VAL A 314 20.18 32.87 5.62
CA VAL A 314 19.53 32.03 4.60
C VAL A 314 18.02 32.16 4.74
N GLU A 315 17.37 32.70 3.71
CA GLU A 315 15.92 32.66 3.60
C GLU A 315 15.51 31.29 3.02
N LEU A 316 14.76 30.51 3.81
CA LEU A 316 14.28 29.20 3.37
C LEU A 316 12.96 29.33 2.60
N PRO A 317 12.79 28.59 1.49
CA PRO A 317 11.48 28.38 0.89
C PRO A 317 10.48 27.81 1.91
N GLN A 318 9.19 28.11 1.75
CA GLN A 318 8.13 27.68 2.70
C GLN A 318 8.06 26.16 2.92
N ASN A 319 8.51 25.36 1.96
CA ASN A 319 8.53 23.91 2.06
C ASN A 319 9.82 23.35 2.67
N MET A 320 10.78 24.18 3.08
CA MET A 320 12.05 23.75 3.66
C MET A 320 12.16 24.15 5.13
N VAL A 321 12.77 23.28 5.94
CA VAL A 321 13.05 23.55 7.36
C VAL A 321 14.39 22.95 7.78
N TRP A 322 14.96 23.51 8.84
CA TRP A 322 16.06 22.90 9.57
C TRP A 322 15.50 21.85 10.54
N MET A 323 16.13 20.67 10.56
CA MET A 323 15.76 19.56 11.43
C MET A 323 16.98 19.11 12.23
N ALA A 324 16.87 19.07 13.56
CA ALA A 324 17.87 18.40 14.39
C ALA A 324 17.90 16.89 14.09
N LEU A 325 19.09 16.28 14.07
CA LEU A 325 19.23 14.86 13.73
C LEU A 325 18.39 13.94 14.62
N GLU A 326 18.26 14.28 15.90
CA GLU A 326 17.44 13.56 16.89
C GLU A 326 15.92 13.66 16.64
N ASP A 327 15.46 14.72 15.97
CA ASP A 327 14.04 14.99 15.72
C ASP A 327 13.46 14.26 14.50
N LYS A 328 14.22 13.34 13.89
CA LYS A 328 13.77 12.60 12.68
C LYS A 328 12.40 11.93 12.87
N GLU A 329 12.04 11.53 14.08
CA GLU A 329 10.75 10.90 14.34
C GLU A 329 9.56 11.85 14.17
N ALA A 330 9.76 13.18 14.23
CA ALA A 330 8.74 14.17 13.92
C ALA A 330 8.45 14.30 12.40
N PHE A 331 9.29 13.74 11.54
CA PHE A 331 9.20 13.87 10.09
C PHE A 331 8.97 12.52 9.40
N ASN A 332 8.03 12.48 8.45
CA ASN A 332 7.69 11.28 7.68
C ASN A 332 8.61 11.10 6.47
N PHE A 333 9.61 10.23 6.58
CA PHE A 333 10.59 10.02 5.52
C PHE A 333 10.20 8.79 4.67
N PRO A 334 10.34 8.85 3.34
CA PRO A 334 10.27 7.64 2.54
C PRO A 334 11.48 6.75 2.85
N VAL A 335 11.35 5.45 2.55
CA VAL A 335 12.38 4.45 2.85
C VAL A 335 13.74 4.81 2.24
N SER A 336 13.77 5.46 1.06
CA SER A 336 15.00 5.98 0.46
C SER A 336 15.70 7.00 1.36
N MET A 337 14.96 7.96 1.90
CA MET A 337 15.51 9.02 2.75
C MET A 337 15.85 8.51 4.15
N THR A 338 15.09 7.54 4.68
CA THR A 338 15.45 6.86 5.93
C THR A 338 16.81 6.16 5.83
N LYS A 339 17.14 5.56 4.67
CA LYS A 339 18.47 4.96 4.44
C LYS A 339 19.59 6.00 4.41
N ILE A 340 19.34 7.15 3.78
CA ILE A 340 20.29 8.27 3.75
C ILE A 340 20.48 8.85 5.15
N TYR A 341 19.39 9.04 5.91
CA TYR A 341 19.44 9.50 7.29
C TYR A 341 20.27 8.57 8.17
N LYS A 342 20.08 7.24 8.08
CA LYS A 342 20.90 6.26 8.82
C LYS A 342 22.38 6.39 8.48
N PHE A 343 22.71 6.50 7.19
CA PHE A 343 24.10 6.71 6.76
C PHE A 343 24.70 7.96 7.41
N ILE A 344 23.98 9.09 7.40
CA ILE A 344 24.44 10.34 8.02
C ILE A 344 24.63 10.16 9.52
N SER A 345 23.63 9.61 10.22
CA SER A 345 23.68 9.41 11.67
C SER A 345 24.84 8.51 12.12
N ASP A 346 25.24 7.54 11.29
CA ASP A 346 26.29 6.58 11.62
C ASP A 346 27.70 7.11 11.30
N HIS A 347 27.84 8.10 10.42
CA HIS A 347 29.14 8.48 9.83
C HIS A 347 29.47 9.98 9.88
N CYS A 348 28.54 10.86 10.29
CA CYS A 348 28.68 12.31 10.18
C CYS A 348 28.07 13.06 11.35
#